data_AF-A0A7C3GG26-F1
#
_entry.id   AF-A0A7C3GG26-F1
#
_cell.length_a   1.000
_cell.length_b   1.000
_cell.length_c   1.000
_cell.angle_alpha   90.00
_cell.angle_beta   90.00
_cell.angle_gamma   90.00
#
_symmetry.space_group_name_H-M   'P 1'
#
loop_
_entity.id
_entity.type
_entity.pdbx_description
1 polymer ?
#
loop_
_entity_poly.entity_id
_entity_poly.type
_entity_poly.pdbx_seq_one_letter_code
_entity_poly.pdbx_strand_id
1 'polypeptide(L)'
;MGLQTVFTASVVVFTVANLAAMGLELNLREATKTLRNAKAVGLILLWGWVVGPALAWLIIRLLPLQEAHADGLLLISLAPTAPFFPLMVRRARGDMSFAGAFLFVTTLGVVLFLPLLAPLLISD
;
A
#
# COMPACT_ATOMS: atom_id res chain seq x y z
N MET A 1 6.41 25.15 -21.66
CA MET A 1 6.10 24.00 -20.81
C MET A 1 4.76 23.44 -21.23
N GLY A 2 4.67 22.16 -21.61
CA GLY A 2 3.41 21.57 -22.05
C GLY A 2 2.45 21.31 -20.88
N LEU A 3 1.14 21.34 -21.13
CA LEU A 3 0.09 21.03 -20.15
C LEU A 3 0.34 19.69 -19.44
N GLN A 4 0.85 18.70 -20.18
CA GLN A 4 1.20 17.38 -19.66
C GLN A 4 2.32 17.42 -18.62
N THR A 5 3.33 18.28 -18.81
CA THR A 5 4.43 18.46 -17.83
C THR A 5 3.89 19.06 -16.54
N VAL A 6 2.99 20.04 -16.63
CA VAL A 6 2.36 20.67 -15.47
C VAL A 6 1.50 19.66 -14.73
N PHE A 7 0.69 18.87 -15.45
CA PHE A 7 -0.15 17.83 -14.84
C PHE A 7 0.67 16.77 -14.10
N THR A 8 1.69 16.20 -14.74
CA THR A 8 2.57 15.21 -14.10
C THR A 8 3.27 15.80 -12.88
N ALA A 9 3.81 17.01 -12.98
CA ALA A 9 4.44 17.68 -11.85
C ALA A 9 3.45 17.90 -10.69
N SER A 10 2.23 18.34 -10.98
CA SER A 10 1.19 18.52 -9.95
C SER A 10 0.81 17.21 -9.27
N VAL A 11 0.63 16.12 -10.01
CA VAL A 11 0.30 14.80 -9.45
C VAL A 11 1.42 14.30 -8.55
N VAL A 12 2.68 14.43 -8.99
CA VAL A 12 3.85 14.02 -8.19
C VAL A 12 3.94 14.87 -6.91
N VAL A 13 3.88 16.19 -7.03
CA VAL A 13 3.95 17.09 -5.86
C VAL A 13 2.80 16.83 -4.90
N PHE A 14 1.57 16.64 -5.39
CA PHE A 14 0.41 16.31 -4.58
C PHE A 14 0.59 14.98 -3.85
N THR A 15 1.10 13.96 -4.53
CA THR A 15 1.31 12.62 -3.97
C THR A 15 2.40 12.66 -2.89
N VAL A 16 3.54 13.27 -3.19
CA VAL A 16 4.66 13.43 -2.25
C VAL A 16 4.23 14.25 -1.04
N ALA A 17 3.54 15.36 -1.24
CA ALA A 17 3.06 16.21 -0.14
C ALA A 17 2.05 15.48 0.77
N ASN A 18 1.11 14.72 0.21
CA ASN A 18 0.17 13.93 1.02
C ASN A 18 0.87 12.82 1.79
N LEU A 19 1.77 12.08 1.15
CA LEU A 19 2.54 11.03 1.82
C LEU A 19 3.44 11.61 2.92
N ALA A 20 4.05 12.77 2.68
CA ALA A 20 4.85 13.47 3.68
C ALA A 20 3.99 13.97 4.85
N ALA A 21 2.84 14.59 4.58
CA ALA A 21 1.90 15.01 5.62
C ALA A 21 1.40 13.83 6.45
N MET A 22 1.04 12.72 5.81
CA MET A 22 0.70 11.48 6.51
C MET A 22 1.86 10.95 7.34
N GLY A 23 3.08 10.95 6.81
CA GLY A 23 4.28 10.55 7.53
C GLY A 23 4.54 11.40 8.78
N LEU A 24 4.24 12.70 8.72
CA LEU A 24 4.37 13.63 9.84
C LEU A 24 3.26 13.46 10.89
N GLU A 25 2.05 13.06 10.49
CA GLU A 25 0.95 12.72 11.41
C GLU A 25 1.18 11.39 12.14
N LEU A 26 2.09 10.54 11.66
CA LEU A 26 2.42 9.27 12.32
C LEU A 26 3.17 9.50 13.61
N ASN A 27 2.58 9.03 14.71
CA ASN A 27 3.28 8.94 15.98
C ASN A 27 4.27 7.75 15.95
N LEU A 28 5.52 8.02 15.53
CA LEU A 28 6.61 7.02 15.46
C LEU A 28 6.79 6.24 16.76
N ARG A 29 6.52 6.86 17.91
CA ARG A 29 6.64 6.25 19.23
C ARG A 29 5.54 5.21 19.50
N GLU A 30 4.34 5.46 19.00
CA GLU A 30 3.25 4.49 19.07
C GLU A 30 3.39 3.40 18.01
N ALA A 31 3.82 3.73 16.80
CA ALA A 31 4.07 2.74 15.76
C ALA A 31 5.13 1.70 16.19
N THR A 32 6.24 2.16 16.78
CA THR A 32 7.28 1.30 17.35
C THR A 32 6.81 0.48 18.56
N LYS A 33 5.86 1.00 19.34
CA LYS A 33 5.22 0.25 20.44
C LYS A 33 4.33 -0.87 19.91
N THR A 34 3.52 -0.60 18.89
CA THR A 34 2.67 -1.61 18.23
C THR A 34 3.51 -2.70 17.56
N LEU A 35 4.64 -2.33 16.96
CA LEU A 35 5.61 -3.25 16.35
C LEU A 35 6.21 -4.27 17.34
N ARG A 36 6.21 -3.99 18.65
CA ARG A 36 6.66 -4.96 19.67
C ARG A 36 5.70 -6.11 19.88
N ASN A 37 4.45 -5.99 19.41
CA ASN A 37 3.47 -7.04 19.52
C ASN A 37 3.53 -7.97 18.29
N ALA A 38 4.03 -9.19 18.49
CA ALA A 38 4.13 -10.19 17.43
C ALA A 38 2.78 -10.48 16.75
N LYS A 39 1.66 -10.40 17.48
CA LYS A 39 0.31 -10.56 16.88
C LYS A 39 -0.03 -9.40 15.95
N ALA A 40 0.32 -8.17 16.33
CA ALA A 40 0.07 -6.99 15.50
C ALA A 40 0.92 -7.05 14.22
N VAL A 41 2.20 -7.41 14.33
CA VAL A 41 3.07 -7.60 13.16
C VAL A 41 2.56 -8.71 12.26
N GLY A 42 2.14 -9.85 12.83
CA GLY A 42 1.54 -10.96 12.08
C GLY A 42 0.28 -10.52 11.31
N LEU A 43 -0.60 -9.73 11.94
CA LEU A 43 -1.77 -9.17 11.28
C LEU A 43 -1.40 -8.18 10.17
N ILE A 44 -0.41 -7.32 10.39
CA ILE A 44 0.07 -6.38 9.37
C ILE A 44 0.58 -7.13 8.15
N LEU A 45 1.39 -8.17 8.34
CA LEU A 45 1.92 -8.97 7.23
C LEU A 45 0.83 -9.76 6.50
N LEU A 46 -0.09 -10.37 7.27
CA LEU A 46 -1.20 -11.14 6.70
C LEU A 46 -2.11 -10.25 5.84
N TRP A 47 -2.61 -9.15 6.40
CA TRP A 47 -3.49 -8.24 5.66
C TRP A 47 -2.75 -7.44 4.59
N GLY A 48 -1.46 -7.18 4.78
CA GLY A 48 -0.63 -6.43 3.85
C GLY A 48 -0.25 -7.21 2.59
N TRP A 49 0.13 -8.48 2.72
CA TRP A 49 0.74 -9.21 1.59
C TRP A 49 0.16 -10.59 1.32
N VAL A 50 -0.72 -11.11 2.17
CA VAL A 50 -1.34 -12.43 1.93
C VAL A 50 -2.75 -12.25 1.39
N VAL A 51 -3.57 -11.43 2.06
CA VAL A 51 -4.99 -11.30 1.70
C VAL A 51 -5.18 -10.64 0.34
N GLY A 52 -4.47 -9.54 0.05
CA GLY A 52 -4.55 -8.84 -1.23
C GLY A 52 -4.23 -9.75 -2.43
N PRO A 53 -3.04 -10.37 -2.48
CA PRO A 53 -2.67 -11.27 -3.56
C PRO A 53 -3.53 -12.53 -3.66
N ALA A 54 -3.98 -13.10 -2.53
CA ALA A 54 -4.90 -14.23 -2.56
C ALA A 54 -6.25 -13.87 -3.21
N LEU A 55 -6.78 -12.68 -2.92
CA LEU A 55 -8.00 -12.17 -3.57
C LEU A 55 -7.77 -11.90 -5.06
N ALA A 56 -6.64 -11.29 -5.43
CA ALA A 56 -6.30 -11.06 -6.83
C ALA A 56 -6.22 -12.37 -7.62
N TRP A 57 -5.53 -13.37 -7.07
CA TRP A 57 -5.42 -14.70 -7.67
C TRP A 57 -6.78 -15.40 -7.80
N LEU A 58 -7.65 -15.28 -6.79
CA LEU A 58 -9.01 -15.82 -6.86
C LEU A 58 -9.82 -15.15 -7.97
N ILE A 59 -9.74 -13.82 -8.11
CA ILE A 59 -10.42 -13.07 -9.16
C ILE A 59 -9.93 -13.51 -10.55
N ILE A 60 -8.62 -13.63 -10.74
CA ILE A 60 -8.01 -14.09 -12.00
C ILE A 60 -8.47 -15.50 -12.37
N ARG A 61 -8.67 -16.37 -11.37
CA ARG A 61 -9.14 -17.74 -11.61
C ARG A 61 -10.64 -17.80 -11.96
N LEU A 62 -11.44 -16.90 -11.41
CA LEU A 62 -12.90 -16.89 -11.59
C LEU A 62 -13.34 -16.12 -12.83
N LEU A 63 -12.57 -15.11 -13.26
CA LEU A 63 -12.88 -14.27 -14.40
C LEU A 63 -11.83 -14.47 -15.50
N PRO A 64 -12.24 -14.69 -16.77
CA PRO A 64 -11.32 -14.77 -17.90
C PRO A 64 -10.77 -13.37 -18.23
N LEU A 65 -9.75 -12.95 -17.47
CA LEU A 65 -9.05 -11.69 -17.66
C LEU A 65 -7.98 -11.83 -18.76
N GLN A 66 -7.80 -10.79 -19.56
CA GLN A 66 -6.62 -10.69 -20.44
C GLN A 66 -5.36 -10.54 -19.58
N GLU A 67 -4.23 -11.03 -20.05
CA GLU A 67 -2.96 -11.08 -19.30
C GLU A 67 -2.59 -9.71 -18.68
N ALA A 68 -2.65 -8.64 -19.47
CA ALA A 68 -2.37 -7.28 -18.98
C ALA A 68 -3.25 -6.83 -17.79
N HIS A 69 -4.50 -7.31 -17.71
CA HIS A 69 -5.39 -7.01 -16.58
C HIS A 69 -5.06 -7.86 -15.35
N ALA A 70 -4.64 -9.11 -15.55
CA ALA A 70 -4.20 -9.99 -14.48
C ALA A 70 -2.93 -9.44 -13.82
N ASP A 71 -1.96 -9.00 -14.62
CA ASP A 71 -0.70 -8.44 -14.12
C ASP A 71 -0.94 -7.13 -13.37
N GLY A 72 -1.76 -6.23 -13.93
CA GLY A 72 -2.17 -5.00 -13.26
C GLY A 72 -2.86 -5.27 -11.91
N LEU A 73 -3.73 -6.27 -11.85
CA LEU A 73 -4.43 -6.65 -10.61
C LEU A 73 -3.45 -7.21 -9.57
N LEU A 74 -2.50 -8.05 -9.98
CA LEU A 74 -1.49 -8.59 -9.09
C LEU A 74 -0.54 -7.50 -8.57
N LEU A 75 -0.10 -6.56 -9.44
CA LEU A 75 0.73 -5.43 -9.04
C LEU A 75 0.04 -4.55 -8.00
N ILE A 76 -1.25 -4.23 -8.19
CA ILE A 76 -2.02 -3.44 -7.23
C ILE A 76 -2.22 -4.20 -5.92
N SER A 77 -2.40 -5.53 -5.98
CA SER A 77 -2.58 -6.37 -4.80
C SER A 77 -1.37 -6.38 -3.85
N LEU A 78 -0.17 -6.06 -4.37
CA LEU A 78 1.08 -5.94 -3.63
C LEU A 78 1.28 -4.55 -2.99
N ALA A 79 0.34 -3.61 -3.23
CA ALA A 79 0.33 -2.28 -2.64
C ALA A 79 -0.80 -2.15 -1.60
N PRO A 80 -0.61 -2.66 -0.36
CA PRO A 80 -1.68 -2.76 0.63
C PRO A 80 -2.18 -1.44 1.22
N THR A 81 -1.38 -0.36 1.13
CA THR A 81 -1.76 0.93 1.71
C THR A 81 -1.92 2.00 0.65
N ALA A 82 -3.10 2.61 0.67
CA ALA A 82 -3.41 3.79 -0.10
C ALA A 82 -3.25 5.07 0.75
N PRO A 83 -2.98 6.23 0.13
CA PRO A 83 -2.81 7.51 0.82
C PRO A 83 -4.10 8.06 1.45
N PHE A 84 -5.19 7.30 1.50
CA PHE A 84 -6.43 7.64 2.21
C PHE A 84 -6.73 6.68 3.39
N PHE A 85 -5.85 5.70 3.65
CA PHE A 85 -6.06 4.69 4.68
C PHE A 85 -6.26 5.27 6.10
N PRO A 86 -5.41 6.20 6.60
CA PRO A 86 -5.62 6.84 7.91
C PRO A 86 -6.98 7.54 8.04
N LEU A 87 -7.46 8.19 6.97
CA LEU A 87 -8.76 8.84 6.97
C LEU A 87 -9.89 7.82 7.13
N MET A 88 -9.79 6.67 6.46
CA MET A 88 -10.77 5.58 6.57
C MET A 88 -10.77 4.98 7.97
N VAL A 89 -9.59 4.70 8.54
CA VAL A 89 -9.49 4.17 9.92
C VAL A 89 -10.09 5.15 10.91
N ARG A 90 -9.78 6.45 10.78
CA ARG A 90 -10.34 7.49 11.65
C ARG A 90 -11.87 7.55 11.56
N ARG A 91 -12.43 7.46 10.35
CA ARG A 91 -13.90 7.42 10.16
C ARG A 91 -14.54 6.15 10.70
N ALA A 92 -13.85 5.02 10.59
CA ALA A 92 -14.27 3.76 11.18
C ALA A 92 -14.09 3.70 12.71
N ARG A 93 -13.55 4.75 13.33
CA ARG A 93 -13.16 4.80 14.76
C ARG A 93 -12.19 3.67 15.13
N GLY A 94 -11.31 3.30 14.19
CA GLY A 94 -10.29 2.29 14.42
C GLY A 94 -9.07 2.83 15.17
N ASP A 95 -8.16 1.92 15.50
CA ASP A 95 -6.93 2.21 16.23
C ASP A 95 -5.91 2.91 15.30
N MET A 96 -5.64 4.19 15.57
CA MET A 96 -4.69 4.99 14.79
C MET A 96 -3.23 4.59 15.04
N SER A 97 -2.91 4.02 16.20
CA SER A 97 -1.58 3.50 16.50
C SER A 97 -1.30 2.22 15.71
N PHE A 98 -2.30 1.34 15.54
CA PHE A 98 -2.21 0.17 14.65
C PHE A 98 -2.16 0.59 13.19
N ALA A 99 -3.03 1.50 12.75
CA ALA A 99 -3.01 2.01 11.38
C ALA A 99 -1.68 2.67 11.04
N GLY A 100 -1.08 3.39 11.98
CA GLY A 100 0.22 4.00 11.77
C GLY A 100 1.34 2.97 11.66
N ALA A 101 1.33 1.93 12.49
CA ALA A 101 2.27 0.82 12.38
C ALA A 101 2.09 0.05 11.06
N PHE A 102 0.85 -0.24 10.67
CA PHE A 102 0.52 -0.88 9.39
C PHE A 102 1.11 -0.06 8.24
N LEU A 103 0.77 1.24 8.17
CA LEU A 103 1.22 2.13 7.11
C LEU A 103 2.73 2.29 7.05
N PHE A 104 3.40 2.38 8.20
CA PHE A 104 4.86 2.44 8.25
C PHE A 104 5.50 1.16 7.66
N VAL A 105 5.07 -0.01 8.13
CA VAL A 105 5.61 -1.30 7.69
C VAL A 105 5.32 -1.56 6.23
N THR A 106 4.09 -1.31 5.78
CA THR A 106 3.69 -1.52 4.40
C THR A 106 4.36 -0.55 3.44
N THR A 107 4.50 0.72 3.80
CA THR A 107 5.20 1.69 2.93
C THR A 107 6.67 1.28 2.75
N LEU A 108 7.37 0.93 3.82
CA LEU A 108 8.75 0.43 3.72
C LEU A 108 8.82 -0.88 2.93
N GLY A 109 7.92 -1.82 3.21
CA GLY A 109 7.87 -3.08 2.50
C GLY A 109 7.61 -2.88 1.01
N VAL A 110 6.69 -2.01 0.61
CA VAL A 110 6.40 -1.71 -0.80
C VAL A 110 7.60 -1.08 -1.49
N VAL A 111 8.30 -0.13 -0.86
CA VAL A 111 9.52 0.48 -1.41
C VAL A 111 10.61 -0.56 -1.67
N LEU A 112 10.69 -1.63 -0.88
CA LEU A 112 11.65 -2.71 -1.05
C LEU A 112 11.17 -3.81 -2.02
N PHE A 113 9.90 -4.23 -1.89
CA PHE A 113 9.34 -5.38 -2.59
C PHE A 113 8.86 -5.05 -4.00
N LEU A 114 8.21 -3.90 -4.25
CA LEU A 114 7.73 -3.57 -5.59
C LEU A 114 8.84 -3.50 -6.65
N PRO A 115 10.00 -2.84 -6.45
CA PRO A 115 11.04 -2.84 -7.49
C PRO A 115 11.62 -4.23 -7.76
N LEU A 116 11.57 -5.16 -6.80
CA LEU A 116 11.98 -6.55 -7.00
C LEU A 116 10.90 -7.41 -7.65
N LEU A 117 9.64 -7.25 -7.24
CA LEU A 117 8.52 -8.10 -7.66
C LEU A 117 7.90 -7.63 -8.97
N ALA A 118 7.86 -6.32 -9.24
CA ALA A 118 7.34 -5.79 -10.50
C ALA A 118 7.96 -6.45 -11.75
N PRO A 119 9.30 -6.59 -11.88
CA PRO A 119 9.89 -7.25 -13.04
C PRO A 119 9.68 -8.78 -13.07
N LEU A 120 9.28 -9.41 -11.95
CA LEU A 120 8.98 -10.84 -11.89
C LEU A 120 7.51 -11.14 -12.23
N LEU A 121 6.61 -10.20 -11.98
CA LEU A 121 5.18 -10.36 -12.24
C LEU A 121 4.78 -9.88 -13.64
N ILE A 122 5.46 -8.88 -14.18
CA ILE A 122 5.27 -8.46 -15.58
C ILE A 122 6.13 -9.41 -16.42
N SER A 123 5.51 -10.46 -16.96
CA SER A 123 6.13 -11.28 -18.01
C SER A 123 5.83 -10.64 -19.36
N ASP A 124 6.87 -10.49 -20.20
CA ASP A 124 6.78 -9.93 -21.56
C ASP A 124 5.80 -10.70 -22.47
#